data_AF-A0AAV8HX18-F1
#
_entry.id   AF-A0AAV8HX18-F1
#
_cell.length_a   1.000
_cell.length_b   1.000
_cell.length_c   1.000
_cell.angle_alpha   90.00
_cell.angle_beta   90.00
_cell.angle_gamma   90.00
#
_symmetry.space_group_name_H-M   'P 1'
#
loop_
_entity.id
_entity.type
_entity.pdbx_description
1 polymer ?
#
loop_
_entity_poly.entity_id
_entity_poly.type
_entity_poly.pdbx_seq_one_letter_code
_entity_poly.pdbx_strand_id
1 'polypeptide(L)'
;MAAVSLGRAVGAATAALSISLISCFLLYRARSKFHPWKKTKGGKRRRGLVEAIGNTPLIRINSLSDATGCEILGKAEFLNPGGSVKDRVAVKIIEEAIENGELVEGGIVTEGSAGSTAISLATVAPAFGCTCHVVIPDDAAIEKSQILEALGAVVERVRPVSITHKDHFVNIAKRRAIEANKAKNDATVEVTGHVSHNGQSDEGSRIKSRGGYFAAQFENLANYRAHYEWTGPEIWNQTKGSIHAFVAAAGTGGTIAGVSRFLKEKNKCIKCFLIDPPGSGLFNKVTRGVMYTKEEAEGKRLKNPFDTITEGIGINRVTKNFMMAELDGAYRGTDQEAVEMSRFLLRNDGLFIGSSSAMNCVGAVRVARSLGPGHTIVTILCDSGMRHLSKFFNNQYLAEHGLTPTATGLEFLS
;
A
#
# COMPACT_ATOMS: atom_id res chain seq x y z
N MET A 1 45.31 -4.74 -65.72
CA MET A 1 45.21 -4.58 -64.25
C MET A 1 43.89 -3.90 -63.84
N ALA A 2 42.72 -4.34 -64.34
CA ALA A 2 41.45 -3.60 -64.15
C ALA A 2 40.21 -4.46 -63.80
N ALA A 3 40.36 -5.77 -63.55
CA ALA A 3 39.23 -6.67 -63.28
C ALA A 3 39.02 -7.05 -61.80
N VAL A 4 39.93 -6.67 -60.90
CA VAL A 4 39.88 -7.08 -59.47
C VAL A 4 39.21 -6.03 -58.56
N SER A 5 38.97 -4.82 -59.08
CA SER A 5 38.42 -3.70 -58.30
C SER A 5 36.89 -3.75 -58.13
N LEU A 6 36.16 -4.32 -59.11
CA LEU A 6 34.70 -4.24 -59.13
C LEU A 6 33.99 -5.20 -58.15
N GLY A 7 34.58 -6.37 -57.88
CA GLY A 7 33.98 -7.38 -56.99
C GLY A 7 33.99 -7.02 -55.50
N ARG A 8 34.97 -6.23 -55.04
CA ARG A 8 35.06 -5.81 -53.63
C ARG A 8 34.07 -4.70 -53.28
N ALA A 9 33.72 -3.85 -54.25
CA ALA A 9 32.76 -2.76 -54.06
C ALA A 9 31.31 -3.28 -53.93
N VAL A 10 30.95 -4.32 -54.68
CA VAL A 10 29.59 -4.90 -54.65
C VAL A 10 29.33 -5.70 -53.36
N GLY A 11 30.32 -6.44 -52.87
CA GLY A 11 30.20 -7.19 -51.61
C GLY A 11 30.15 -6.32 -50.35
N ALA A 12 30.82 -5.16 -50.35
CA ALA A 12 30.74 -4.19 -49.26
C ALA A 12 29.39 -3.46 -49.22
N ALA A 13 28.81 -3.15 -50.38
CA ALA A 13 27.52 -2.47 -50.47
C ALA A 13 26.35 -3.36 -49.99
N THR A 14 26.35 -4.66 -50.31
CA THR A 14 25.32 -5.61 -49.87
C THR A 14 25.40 -5.92 -48.38
N ALA A 15 26.60 -6.00 -47.81
CA ALA A 15 26.80 -6.13 -46.36
C ALA A 15 26.37 -4.86 -45.60
N ALA A 16 26.68 -3.67 -46.12
CA ALA A 16 26.25 -2.41 -45.51
C ALA A 16 24.73 -2.22 -45.52
N LEU A 17 24.05 -2.58 -46.62
CA LEU A 17 22.58 -2.52 -46.73
C LEU A 17 21.88 -3.50 -45.77
N SER A 18 22.42 -4.71 -45.61
CA SER A 18 21.86 -5.72 -44.70
C SER A 18 22.08 -5.38 -43.23
N ILE A 19 23.26 -4.86 -42.86
CA ILE A 19 23.52 -4.33 -41.50
C ILE A 19 22.64 -3.11 -41.22
N SER A 20 22.45 -2.21 -42.20
CA SER A 20 21.60 -1.04 -42.05
C SER A 20 20.12 -1.41 -41.93
N LEU A 21 19.64 -2.41 -42.66
CA LEU A 21 18.27 -2.94 -42.54
C LEU A 21 18.03 -3.66 -41.21
N ILE A 22 19.00 -4.46 -40.74
CA ILE A 22 18.92 -5.12 -39.43
C ILE A 22 18.98 -4.08 -38.29
N SER A 23 19.85 -3.07 -38.42
CA SER A 23 19.94 -1.97 -37.46
C SER A 23 18.67 -1.11 -37.48
N CYS A 24 18.11 -0.81 -38.66
CA CYS A 24 16.80 -0.17 -38.78
C CYS A 24 15.68 -1.03 -38.19
N PHE A 25 15.70 -2.35 -38.40
CA PHE A 25 14.70 -3.27 -37.86
C PHE A 25 14.79 -3.39 -36.33
N LEU A 26 16.01 -3.41 -35.77
CA LEU A 26 16.25 -3.38 -34.33
C LEU A 26 15.88 -2.02 -33.72
N LEU A 27 16.20 -0.89 -34.39
CA LEU A 27 15.77 0.45 -34.00
C LEU A 27 14.26 0.66 -34.14
N TYR A 28 13.61 -0.01 -35.11
CA TYR A 28 12.17 0.00 -35.28
C TYR A 28 11.46 -0.82 -34.20
N ARG A 29 12.07 -1.92 -33.74
CA ARG A 29 11.60 -2.69 -32.57
C ARG A 29 11.87 -1.97 -31.25
N ALA A 30 12.94 -1.17 -31.17
CA ALA A 30 13.33 -0.40 -29.98
C ALA A 30 12.62 0.96 -29.86
N ARG A 31 11.85 1.39 -30.86
CA ARG A 31 10.92 2.51 -30.68
C ARG A 31 9.80 2.07 -29.75
N SER A 32 9.91 2.45 -28.48
CA SER A 32 8.77 2.48 -27.58
C SER A 32 7.63 3.20 -28.31
N LYS A 33 6.51 2.51 -28.50
CA LYS A 33 5.34 3.10 -29.12
C LYS A 33 4.83 4.16 -28.14
N PHE A 34 5.25 5.41 -28.34
CA PHE A 34 4.67 6.54 -27.65
C PHE A 34 3.18 6.58 -28.03
N HIS A 35 2.31 6.16 -27.11
CA HIS A 35 0.87 6.20 -27.32
C HIS A 35 0.39 7.62 -26.98
N PRO A 36 -0.07 8.41 -27.95
CA PRO A 36 -0.51 9.77 -27.69
C PRO A 36 -1.67 9.77 -26.68
N TRP A 37 -1.53 10.58 -25.64
CA TRP A 37 -2.51 10.71 -24.57
C TRP A 37 -3.87 11.15 -25.14
N LYS A 38 -4.88 10.29 -25.01
CA LYS A 38 -6.28 10.62 -25.34
C LYS A 38 -7.06 10.83 -24.04
N LYS A 39 -7.54 12.05 -23.80
CA LYS A 39 -8.46 12.34 -22.67
C LYS A 39 -9.74 11.52 -22.85
N THR A 40 -10.11 10.73 -21.83
CA THR A 40 -11.43 10.07 -21.77
C THR A 40 -12.51 11.10 -21.42
N LYS A 41 -13.71 10.95 -21.99
CA LYS A 41 -14.85 11.84 -21.73
C LYS A 41 -15.56 11.47 -20.41
N GLY A 42 -15.72 12.48 -19.56
CA GLY A 42 -16.79 12.71 -18.58
C GLY A 42 -17.33 11.54 -17.76
N GLY A 43 -16.78 11.34 -16.55
CA GLY A 43 -17.43 10.56 -15.49
C GLY A 43 -18.53 11.35 -14.76
N LYS A 44 -19.48 10.66 -14.13
CA LYS A 44 -20.52 11.26 -13.28
C LYS A 44 -19.86 12.04 -12.13
N ARG A 45 -20.35 13.26 -11.85
CA ARG A 45 -19.89 14.08 -10.72
C ARG A 45 -20.16 13.34 -9.40
N ARG A 46 -19.15 13.25 -8.54
CA ARG A 46 -19.24 12.68 -7.18
C ARG A 46 -19.60 13.76 -6.16
N ARG A 47 -20.36 13.43 -5.12
CA ARG A 47 -20.78 14.37 -4.05
C ARG A 47 -19.92 14.18 -2.80
N GLY A 48 -19.11 15.18 -2.48
CA GLY A 48 -18.26 15.19 -1.29
C GLY A 48 -17.06 14.24 -1.38
N LEU A 49 -16.30 14.17 -0.28
CA LEU A 49 -15.06 13.41 -0.16
C LEU A 49 -15.29 11.90 -0.18
N VAL A 50 -16.33 11.42 0.53
CA VAL A 50 -16.60 9.98 0.70
C VAL A 50 -16.92 9.32 -0.64
N GLU A 51 -17.80 9.92 -1.46
CA GLU A 51 -18.10 9.38 -2.79
C GLU A 51 -16.85 9.37 -3.70
N ALA A 52 -15.86 10.25 -3.45
CA ALA A 52 -14.61 10.33 -4.19
C ALA A 52 -13.61 9.21 -3.86
N ILE A 53 -13.79 8.49 -2.75
CA ILE A 53 -12.98 7.33 -2.39
C ILE A 53 -13.34 6.14 -3.29
N GLY A 54 -12.33 5.39 -3.72
CA GLY A 54 -12.49 4.25 -4.60
C GLY A 54 -12.73 4.60 -6.06
N ASN A 55 -13.09 3.59 -6.85
CA ASN A 55 -13.07 3.64 -8.32
C ASN A 55 -11.73 4.18 -8.86
N THR A 56 -10.64 3.75 -8.24
CA THR A 56 -9.29 4.16 -8.60
C THR A 56 -8.89 3.53 -9.94
N PRO A 57 -8.03 4.17 -10.74
CA PRO A 57 -7.55 3.61 -12.00
C PRO A 57 -6.79 2.29 -11.81
N LEU A 58 -6.91 1.41 -12.80
CA LEU A 58 -6.03 0.26 -12.98
C LEU A 58 -5.00 0.62 -14.05
N ILE A 59 -3.73 0.73 -13.66
CA ILE A 59 -2.65 1.25 -14.50
C ILE A 59 -1.80 0.08 -14.98
N ARG A 60 -1.60 -0.05 -16.30
CA ARG A 60 -0.59 -0.97 -16.83
C ARG A 60 0.81 -0.45 -16.47
N ILE A 61 1.59 -1.28 -15.79
CA ILE A 61 3.00 -0.97 -15.50
C ILE A 61 3.81 -1.44 -16.69
N ASN A 62 4.22 -0.50 -17.54
CA ASN A 62 4.72 -0.84 -18.87
C ASN A 62 6.04 -1.58 -18.79
N SER A 63 6.98 -1.06 -18.01
CA SER A 63 8.31 -1.64 -17.86
C SER A 63 8.25 -3.11 -17.38
N LEU A 64 7.42 -3.41 -16.38
CA LEU A 64 7.29 -4.77 -15.83
C LEU A 64 6.56 -5.71 -16.77
N SER A 65 5.51 -5.21 -17.43
CA SER A 65 4.74 -6.01 -18.38
C SER A 65 5.59 -6.41 -19.58
N ASP A 66 6.33 -5.44 -20.14
CA ASP A 66 7.18 -5.66 -21.30
C ASP A 66 8.35 -6.61 -20.96
N ALA A 67 8.91 -6.51 -19.75
CA ALA A 67 10.01 -7.38 -19.30
C ALA A 67 9.59 -8.83 -19.00
N THR A 68 8.31 -9.07 -18.67
CA THR A 68 7.81 -10.40 -18.29
C THR A 68 6.99 -11.08 -19.39
N GLY A 69 6.60 -10.33 -20.42
CA GLY A 69 5.63 -10.80 -21.43
C GLY A 69 4.21 -11.01 -20.87
N CYS A 70 3.96 -10.56 -19.64
CA CYS A 70 2.64 -10.57 -18.99
C CYS A 70 2.01 -9.17 -19.01
N GLU A 71 0.72 -9.09 -18.74
CA GLU A 71 0.05 -7.83 -18.46
C GLU A 71 0.03 -7.58 -16.94
N ILE A 72 0.97 -6.77 -16.45
CA ILE A 72 1.06 -6.41 -15.03
C ILE A 72 0.37 -5.06 -14.79
N LEU A 73 -0.65 -5.08 -13.93
CA LEU A 73 -1.49 -3.94 -13.64
C LEU A 73 -1.41 -3.54 -12.16
N GLY A 74 -1.24 -2.26 -11.89
CA GLY A 74 -1.26 -1.67 -10.55
C GLY A 74 -2.56 -0.92 -10.29
N LYS A 75 -3.32 -1.33 -9.27
CA LYS A 75 -4.50 -0.61 -8.79
C LYS A 75 -4.05 0.62 -8.00
N ALA A 76 -4.29 1.82 -8.55
CA ALA A 76 -3.71 3.08 -8.09
C ALA A 76 -4.40 3.67 -6.84
N GLU A 77 -4.30 2.97 -5.72
CA GLU A 77 -4.91 3.37 -4.45
C GLU A 77 -4.29 4.62 -3.82
N PHE A 78 -3.09 5.01 -4.24
CA PHE A 78 -2.50 6.32 -3.90
C PHE A 78 -3.29 7.52 -4.45
N LEU A 79 -4.24 7.31 -5.37
CA LEU A 79 -5.12 8.36 -5.92
C LEU A 79 -6.44 8.54 -5.14
N ASN A 80 -6.66 7.79 -4.06
CA ASN A 80 -7.75 8.15 -3.15
C ASN A 80 -7.46 9.53 -2.50
N PRO A 81 -8.49 10.30 -2.09
CA PRO A 81 -8.32 11.66 -1.57
C PRO A 81 -7.38 11.81 -0.36
N GLY A 82 -7.43 10.87 0.58
CA GLY A 82 -6.52 10.75 1.72
C GLY A 82 -5.19 10.07 1.36
N GLY A 83 -4.96 9.76 0.08
CA GLY A 83 -3.67 9.39 -0.51
C GLY A 83 -3.26 7.94 -0.31
N SER A 84 -4.17 7.05 0.13
CA SER A 84 -3.84 5.63 0.28
C SER A 84 -5.02 4.68 0.19
N VAL A 85 -4.72 3.39 0.09
CA VAL A 85 -5.68 2.27 0.18
C VAL A 85 -6.51 2.27 1.47
N LYS A 86 -6.04 2.91 2.55
CA LYS A 86 -6.73 2.92 3.85
C LYS A 86 -7.95 3.83 3.88
N ASP A 87 -8.14 4.69 2.88
CA ASP A 87 -9.32 5.54 2.77
C ASP A 87 -10.60 4.70 2.67
N ARG A 88 -10.55 3.60 1.93
CA ARG A 88 -11.67 2.64 1.83
C ARG A 88 -12.00 2.04 3.20
N VAL A 89 -10.97 1.65 3.92
CA VAL A 89 -11.11 1.05 5.25
C VAL A 89 -11.69 2.06 6.24
N ALA A 90 -11.21 3.30 6.22
CA ALA A 90 -11.72 4.38 7.06
C ALA A 90 -13.22 4.66 6.81
N VAL A 91 -13.63 4.77 5.55
CA VAL A 91 -15.05 4.94 5.18
C VAL A 91 -15.88 3.76 5.70
N LYS A 92 -15.50 2.53 5.38
CA LYS A 92 -16.28 1.35 5.75
C LYS A 92 -16.40 1.17 7.26
N ILE A 93 -15.33 1.43 8.01
CA ILE A 93 -15.34 1.37 9.48
C ILE A 93 -16.33 2.39 10.06
N ILE A 94 -16.28 3.64 9.60
CA ILE A 94 -17.14 4.71 10.13
C ILE A 94 -18.60 4.51 9.72
N GLU A 95 -18.83 4.15 8.46
CA GLU A 95 -20.16 3.85 7.91
C GLU A 95 -20.84 2.74 8.71
N GLU A 96 -20.19 1.58 8.87
CA GLU A 96 -20.79 0.46 9.62
C GLU A 96 -20.97 0.80 11.10
N ALA A 97 -20.07 1.55 11.72
CA ALA A 97 -20.22 1.98 13.11
C ALA A 97 -21.46 2.88 13.29
N ILE A 98 -21.75 3.74 12.32
CA ILE A 98 -22.95 4.60 12.33
C ILE A 98 -24.21 3.77 12.07
N GLU A 99 -24.19 2.88 11.08
CA GLU A 99 -25.32 1.98 10.76
C GLU A 99 -25.70 1.09 11.95
N ASN A 100 -24.71 0.62 12.72
CA ASN A 100 -24.92 -0.20 13.91
C ASN A 100 -25.25 0.63 15.17
N GLY A 101 -25.26 1.96 15.09
CA GLY A 101 -25.51 2.85 16.23
C GLY A 101 -24.37 2.93 17.26
N GLU A 102 -23.18 2.42 16.93
CA GLU A 102 -21.98 2.45 17.77
C GLU A 102 -21.26 3.81 17.70
N LEU A 103 -21.48 4.55 16.62
CA LEU A 103 -21.01 5.90 16.39
C LEU A 103 -22.17 6.79 15.94
N VAL A 104 -22.12 8.07 16.30
CA VAL A 104 -23.13 9.07 15.93
C VAL A 104 -22.44 10.36 15.48
N GLU A 105 -23.16 11.21 14.74
CA GLU A 105 -22.69 12.56 14.43
C GLU A 105 -22.29 13.32 15.71
N GLY A 106 -21.17 14.02 15.68
CA GLY A 106 -20.52 14.63 16.84
C GLY A 106 -19.78 13.65 17.75
N GLY A 107 -19.68 12.37 17.37
CA GLY A 107 -18.86 11.36 18.03
C GLY A 107 -17.37 11.48 17.66
N ILE A 108 -16.55 10.70 18.36
CA ILE A 108 -15.09 10.64 18.14
C ILE A 108 -14.66 9.24 17.70
N VAL A 109 -13.90 9.17 16.62
CA VAL A 109 -13.26 7.94 16.16
C VAL A 109 -11.84 7.90 16.70
N THR A 110 -11.47 6.85 17.40
CA THR A 110 -10.13 6.68 17.96
C THR A 110 -9.35 5.58 17.26
N GLU A 111 -8.04 5.77 17.08
CA GLU A 111 -7.15 4.75 16.55
C GLU A 111 -5.73 4.88 17.13
N GLY A 112 -5.08 3.74 17.36
CA GLY A 112 -3.67 3.69 17.69
C GLY A 112 -2.86 3.43 16.42
N SER A 113 -2.39 4.49 15.75
CA SER A 113 -1.57 4.37 14.54
C SER A 113 -0.92 5.71 14.19
N ALA A 114 0.33 5.70 13.73
CA ALA A 114 0.96 6.88 13.11
C ALA A 114 1.00 6.77 11.57
N GLY A 115 0.30 5.79 10.99
CA GLY A 115 0.41 5.43 9.58
C GLY A 115 -0.79 5.85 8.74
N SER A 116 -0.89 5.25 7.55
CA SER A 116 -1.93 5.59 6.56
C SER A 116 -3.35 5.46 7.10
N THR A 117 -3.63 4.52 8.01
CA THR A 117 -4.98 4.38 8.61
C THR A 117 -5.37 5.59 9.44
N ALA A 118 -4.47 6.12 10.27
CA ALA A 118 -4.75 7.34 11.05
C ALA A 118 -5.00 8.55 10.14
N ILE A 119 -4.18 8.69 9.09
CA ILE A 119 -4.34 9.77 8.10
C ILE A 119 -5.68 9.64 7.37
N SER A 120 -6.05 8.43 6.95
CA SER A 120 -7.34 8.16 6.30
C SER A 120 -8.53 8.43 7.24
N LEU A 121 -8.45 8.03 8.51
CA LEU A 121 -9.50 8.32 9.50
C LEU A 121 -9.62 9.82 9.77
N ALA A 122 -8.50 10.53 9.94
CA ALA A 122 -8.47 11.99 10.09
C ALA A 122 -9.07 12.71 8.88
N THR A 123 -8.79 12.21 7.68
CA THR A 123 -9.31 12.76 6.42
C THR A 123 -10.83 12.52 6.27
N VAL A 124 -11.31 11.34 6.67
CA VAL A 124 -12.69 10.89 6.39
C VAL A 124 -13.67 11.27 7.50
N ALA A 125 -13.28 11.21 8.78
CA ALA A 125 -14.19 11.43 9.90
C ALA A 125 -15.00 12.74 9.83
N PRO A 126 -14.42 13.89 9.42
CA PRO A 126 -15.19 15.13 9.30
C PRO A 126 -16.35 15.05 8.28
N ALA A 127 -16.22 14.23 7.24
CA ALA A 127 -17.29 14.05 6.25
C ALA A 127 -18.52 13.29 6.82
N PHE A 128 -18.35 12.61 7.95
CA PHE A 128 -19.41 11.97 8.73
C PHE A 128 -19.81 12.79 9.97
N GLY A 129 -19.35 14.05 10.07
CA GLY A 129 -19.58 14.90 11.25
C GLY A 129 -18.92 14.38 12.53
N CYS A 130 -17.87 13.56 12.41
CA CYS A 130 -17.13 12.99 13.53
C CYS A 130 -15.75 13.65 13.67
N THR A 131 -15.18 13.60 14.87
CA THR A 131 -13.78 13.98 15.12
C THR A 131 -12.88 12.75 15.14
N CYS A 132 -11.58 12.94 14.90
CA CYS A 132 -10.58 11.87 14.94
C CYS A 132 -9.59 12.12 16.08
N HIS A 133 -9.37 11.10 16.91
CA HIS A 133 -8.35 11.11 17.95
C HIS A 133 -7.36 9.96 17.75
N VAL A 134 -6.11 10.32 17.48
CA VAL A 134 -5.06 9.37 17.17
C VAL A 134 -4.06 9.32 18.31
N VAL A 135 -3.76 8.11 18.77
CA VAL A 135 -2.70 7.88 19.76
C VAL A 135 -1.48 7.31 19.05
N ILE A 136 -0.33 7.98 19.21
CA ILE A 136 0.92 7.60 18.54
C ILE A 136 2.08 7.47 19.55
N PRO A 137 3.07 6.61 19.29
CA PRO A 137 4.33 6.63 20.03
C PRO A 137 5.04 7.98 19.92
N ASP A 138 5.65 8.46 21.00
CA ASP A 138 6.37 9.75 21.02
C ASP A 138 7.66 9.77 20.18
N ASP A 139 8.24 8.60 19.93
CA ASP A 139 9.41 8.35 19.07
C ASP A 139 9.05 8.23 17.57
N ALA A 140 7.77 8.38 17.21
CA ALA A 140 7.35 8.46 15.82
C ALA A 140 7.89 9.73 15.16
N ALA A 141 8.24 9.61 13.88
CA ALA A 141 8.73 10.74 13.07
C ALA A 141 7.75 11.93 13.15
N ILE A 142 8.29 13.14 13.35
CA ILE A 142 7.51 14.34 13.65
C ILE A 142 6.50 14.63 12.53
N GLU A 143 6.90 14.40 11.29
CA GLU A 143 6.07 14.61 10.10
C GLU A 143 4.77 13.80 10.14
N LYS A 144 4.76 12.64 10.82
CA LYS A 144 3.57 11.79 11.00
C LYS A 144 2.54 12.44 11.92
N SER A 145 2.97 13.18 12.94
CA SER A 145 2.05 13.96 13.79
C SER A 145 1.57 15.23 13.09
N GLN A 146 2.46 15.94 12.39
CA GLN A 146 2.16 17.21 11.74
C GLN A 146 1.06 17.06 10.69
N ILE A 147 1.08 15.99 9.90
CA ILE A 147 0.02 15.73 8.92
C ILE A 147 -1.32 15.43 9.60
N LEU A 148 -1.34 14.71 10.72
CA LEU A 148 -2.56 14.39 11.46
C LEU A 148 -3.17 15.64 12.09
N GLU A 149 -2.34 16.46 12.72
CA GLU A 149 -2.75 17.75 13.31
C GLU A 149 -3.26 18.71 12.23
N ALA A 150 -2.57 18.79 11.08
CA ALA A 150 -3.01 19.61 9.95
C ALA A 150 -4.35 19.14 9.34
N LEU A 151 -4.66 17.85 9.44
CA LEU A 151 -5.96 17.28 9.05
C LEU A 151 -7.05 17.51 10.12
N GLY A 152 -6.71 18.15 11.25
CA GLY A 152 -7.64 18.44 12.34
C GLY A 152 -7.87 17.25 13.29
N ALA A 153 -7.02 16.22 13.24
CA ALA A 153 -7.05 15.16 14.24
C ALA A 153 -6.41 15.62 15.54
N VAL A 154 -6.94 15.15 16.66
CA VAL A 154 -6.28 15.29 17.96
C VAL A 154 -5.21 14.22 18.06
N VAL A 155 -3.99 14.61 18.41
CA VAL A 155 -2.85 13.70 18.50
C VAL A 155 -2.38 13.59 19.95
N GLU A 156 -2.47 12.39 20.51
CA GLU A 156 -1.93 12.03 21.81
C GLU A 156 -0.63 11.24 21.61
N ARG A 157 0.50 11.85 22.00
CA ARG A 157 1.81 11.19 21.98
C ARG A 157 2.03 10.47 23.30
N VAL A 158 2.44 9.20 23.23
CA VAL A 158 2.62 8.34 24.39
C VAL A 158 3.96 7.61 24.35
N ARG A 159 4.49 7.28 25.52
CA ARG A 159 5.75 6.54 25.63
C ARG A 159 5.64 5.17 24.91
N PRO A 160 6.62 4.80 24.06
CA PRO A 160 6.70 3.49 23.45
C PRO A 160 6.86 2.40 24.51
N VAL A 161 6.00 1.37 24.43
CA VAL A 161 6.01 0.20 25.33
C VAL A 161 5.70 -1.07 24.52
N SER A 162 5.91 -2.25 25.11
CA SER A 162 5.62 -3.52 24.45
C SER A 162 4.13 -3.70 24.15
N ILE A 163 3.79 -4.50 23.13
CA ILE A 163 2.40 -4.78 22.72
C ILE A 163 1.53 -5.38 23.84
N THR A 164 2.15 -6.08 24.79
CA THR A 164 1.47 -6.67 25.96
C THR A 164 1.25 -5.68 27.09
N HIS A 165 1.90 -4.52 27.05
CA HIS A 165 1.77 -3.50 28.09
C HIS A 165 0.41 -2.80 28.00
N LYS A 166 -0.21 -2.53 29.14
CA LYS A 166 -1.52 -1.85 29.21
C LYS A 166 -1.53 -0.46 28.57
N ASP A 167 -0.38 0.21 28.57
CA ASP A 167 -0.18 1.56 28.03
C ASP A 167 0.40 1.56 26.61
N HIS A 168 0.35 0.43 25.91
CA HIS A 168 0.61 0.41 24.48
C HIS A 168 -0.38 1.35 23.76
N PHE A 169 0.10 2.17 22.82
CA PHE A 169 -0.69 3.22 22.15
C PHE A 169 -2.05 2.74 21.61
N VAL A 170 -2.13 1.50 21.08
CA VAL A 170 -3.40 0.87 20.65
C VAL A 170 -4.38 0.66 21.82
N ASN A 171 -3.87 0.21 22.97
CA ASN A 171 -4.70 0.02 24.17
C ASN A 171 -5.16 1.36 24.73
N ILE A 172 -4.31 2.39 24.68
CA ILE A 172 -4.69 3.77 25.05
C ILE A 172 -5.81 4.28 24.14
N ALA A 173 -5.66 4.19 22.82
CA ALA A 173 -6.70 4.60 21.87
C ALA A 173 -8.05 3.91 22.15
N LYS A 174 -8.03 2.61 22.48
CA LYS A 174 -9.23 1.87 22.90
C LYS A 174 -9.82 2.43 24.20
N ARG A 175 -9.01 2.74 25.20
CA ARG A 175 -9.48 3.38 26.45
C ARG A 175 -10.13 4.73 26.19
N ARG A 176 -9.57 5.55 25.28
CA ARG A 176 -10.13 6.86 24.92
C ARG A 176 -11.54 6.77 24.33
N ALA A 177 -11.81 5.75 23.50
CA ALA A 177 -13.17 5.50 23.03
C ALA A 177 -14.13 5.14 24.18
N ILE A 178 -13.69 4.30 25.13
CA ILE A 178 -14.50 3.91 26.30
C ILE A 178 -14.76 5.12 27.20
N GLU A 179 -13.76 5.95 27.45
CA GLU A 179 -13.88 7.18 28.24
C GLU A 179 -14.86 8.16 27.59
N ALA A 180 -14.78 8.35 26.27
CA ALA A 180 -15.73 9.18 25.53
C ALA A 180 -17.18 8.65 25.60
N ASN A 181 -17.38 7.34 25.66
CA ASN A 181 -18.71 6.76 25.87
C ASN A 181 -19.24 6.97 27.30
N LYS A 182 -18.38 6.94 28.32
CA LYS A 182 -18.78 7.22 29.72
C LYS A 182 -19.15 8.69 29.92
N ALA A 183 -18.36 9.59 29.33
CA ALA A 183 -18.58 11.03 29.37
C ALA A 183 -19.76 11.50 28.50
N LYS A 184 -20.39 10.62 27.70
CA LYS A 184 -21.62 10.96 26.96
C LYS A 184 -22.75 11.48 27.88
N ASN A 185 -22.71 11.12 29.17
CA ASN A 185 -23.66 11.56 30.20
C ASN A 185 -23.23 12.82 30.97
N ASP A 186 -21.95 13.20 30.92
CA ASP A 186 -21.38 14.39 31.59
C ASP A 186 -20.60 15.20 30.54
N ALA A 187 -21.21 16.27 30.05
CA ALA A 187 -20.91 16.95 28.80
C ALA A 187 -19.49 17.56 28.64
N THR A 188 -18.41 16.78 28.63
CA THR A 188 -17.08 17.11 28.06
C THR A 188 -16.13 15.92 28.21
N VAL A 189 -15.44 15.49 27.15
CA VAL A 189 -14.29 14.58 27.28
C VAL A 189 -13.04 15.46 27.36
N GLU A 190 -12.31 15.41 28.48
CA GLU A 190 -10.94 15.95 28.53
C GLU A 190 -10.02 14.96 27.84
N VAL A 191 -9.71 15.22 26.57
CA VAL A 191 -8.69 14.49 25.83
C VAL A 191 -7.42 15.33 25.85
N THR A 192 -6.41 14.90 26.59
CA THR A 192 -5.09 15.52 26.54
C THR A 192 -4.43 15.20 25.20
N GLY A 193 -4.44 16.16 24.28
CA GLY A 193 -3.75 16.07 23.01
C GLY A 193 -3.44 17.47 22.48
N HIS A 194 -2.47 17.56 21.58
CA HIS A 194 -2.18 18.82 20.89
C HIS A 194 -3.14 18.96 19.71
N VAL A 195 -3.82 20.10 19.63
CA VAL A 195 -4.54 20.52 18.44
C VAL A 195 -3.89 21.81 17.97
N SER A 196 -3.36 21.80 16.76
CA SER A 196 -2.81 22.99 16.14
C SER A 196 -3.89 23.64 15.28
N HIS A 197 -4.41 24.78 15.72
CA HIS A 197 -5.17 25.68 14.86
C HIS A 197 -4.32 26.93 14.59
N ASN A 198 -4.01 27.18 13.31
CA ASN A 198 -3.28 28.38 12.86
C ASN A 198 -1.96 28.68 13.60
N GLY A 199 -1.21 27.65 14.01
CA GLY A 199 0.11 27.82 14.64
C GLY A 199 0.06 28.25 16.11
N GLN A 200 -1.11 28.23 16.75
CA GLN A 200 -1.23 28.30 18.21
C GLN A 200 -1.43 26.89 18.77
N SER A 201 -0.52 26.47 19.64
CA SER A 201 -0.59 25.21 20.38
C SER A 201 -1.36 25.43 21.67
N ASP A 202 -2.61 24.98 21.74
CA ASP A 202 -3.33 24.90 23.01
C ASP A 202 -2.97 23.59 23.71
N GLU A 203 -2.26 23.69 24.83
CA GLU A 203 -2.15 22.57 25.77
C GLU A 203 -3.55 22.28 26.34
N GLY A 204 -4.10 21.10 26.02
CA GLY A 204 -5.34 20.62 26.63
C GLY A 204 -6.63 20.94 25.87
N SER A 205 -6.64 20.77 24.53
CA SER A 205 -7.87 20.87 23.73
C SER A 205 -8.97 19.94 24.26
N ARG A 206 -10.05 20.52 24.82
CA ARG A 206 -11.25 19.80 25.26
C ARG A 206 -12.13 19.47 24.06
N ILE A 207 -12.29 18.19 23.73
CA ILE A 207 -13.22 17.75 22.68
C ILE A 207 -14.55 17.40 23.33
N LYS A 208 -15.59 18.19 23.05
CA LYS A 208 -16.96 17.77 23.34
C LYS A 208 -17.34 16.66 22.36
N SER A 209 -17.69 15.48 22.88
CA SER A 209 -18.01 14.30 22.06
C SER A 209 -19.34 13.68 22.47
N ARG A 210 -20.06 13.12 21.50
CA ARG A 210 -21.32 12.38 21.68
C ARG A 210 -21.12 10.86 21.82
N GLY A 211 -19.90 10.43 22.12
CA GLY A 211 -19.50 9.02 22.28
C GLY A 211 -18.24 8.71 21.49
N GLY A 212 -17.58 7.60 21.81
CA GLY A 212 -16.32 7.18 21.19
C GLY A 212 -16.40 5.82 20.51
N TYR A 213 -15.76 5.70 19.35
CA TYR A 213 -15.63 4.46 18.62
C TYR A 213 -14.17 4.13 18.32
N PHE A 214 -13.70 2.97 18.76
CA PHE A 214 -12.34 2.52 18.48
C PHE A 214 -12.30 1.77 17.16
N ALA A 215 -11.64 2.33 16.14
CA ALA A 215 -11.63 1.82 14.77
C ALA A 215 -11.11 0.38 14.65
N ALA A 216 -10.10 0.02 15.47
CA ALA A 216 -9.58 -1.33 15.63
C ALA A 216 -9.18 -1.99 14.30
N GLN A 217 -8.42 -1.30 13.43
CA GLN A 217 -8.17 -1.71 12.03
C GLN A 217 -7.73 -3.18 11.81
N PHE A 218 -7.04 -3.78 12.78
CA PHE A 218 -6.56 -5.16 12.67
C PHE A 218 -7.68 -6.18 12.85
N GLU A 219 -8.63 -5.91 13.75
CA GLU A 219 -9.66 -6.87 14.16
C GLU A 219 -11.06 -6.55 13.62
N ASN A 220 -11.28 -5.31 13.17
CA ASN A 220 -12.54 -4.90 12.58
C ASN A 220 -12.69 -5.45 11.15
N LEU A 221 -13.72 -6.27 10.91
CA LEU A 221 -13.97 -6.92 9.61
C LEU A 221 -14.52 -5.97 8.54
N ALA A 222 -14.92 -4.74 8.91
CA ALA A 222 -15.21 -3.67 7.95
C ALA A 222 -14.01 -3.43 7.01
N ASN A 223 -12.78 -3.63 7.52
CA ASN A 223 -11.57 -3.54 6.72
C ASN A 223 -11.54 -4.58 5.57
N TYR A 224 -11.75 -5.87 5.89
CA TYR A 224 -11.91 -6.92 4.89
C TYR A 224 -13.07 -6.62 3.92
N ARG A 225 -14.25 -6.24 4.46
CA ARG A 225 -15.46 -5.97 3.68
C ARG A 225 -15.29 -4.83 2.69
N ALA A 226 -14.60 -3.75 3.06
CA ALA A 226 -14.29 -2.64 2.15
C ALA A 226 -13.63 -3.12 0.84
N HIS A 227 -12.76 -4.13 0.95
CA HIS A 227 -12.05 -4.67 -0.20
C HIS A 227 -12.83 -5.76 -0.94
N TYR A 228 -13.62 -6.56 -0.22
CA TYR A 228 -14.52 -7.55 -0.81
C TYR A 228 -15.67 -6.89 -1.60
N GLU A 229 -16.26 -5.83 -1.05
CA GLU A 229 -17.42 -5.14 -1.63
C GLU A 229 -17.04 -4.09 -2.66
N TRP A 230 -15.82 -3.53 -2.62
CA TRP A 230 -15.41 -2.45 -3.53
C TRP A 230 -14.17 -2.80 -4.36
N THR A 231 -13.01 -3.02 -3.73
CA THR A 231 -11.74 -3.18 -4.46
C THR A 231 -11.75 -4.40 -5.40
N GLY A 232 -12.23 -5.56 -4.93
CA GLY A 232 -12.34 -6.78 -5.72
C GLY A 232 -13.25 -6.61 -6.95
N PRO A 233 -14.50 -6.14 -6.80
CA PRO A 233 -15.39 -5.82 -7.91
C PRO A 233 -14.80 -4.84 -8.91
N GLU A 234 -14.14 -3.79 -8.44
CA GLU A 234 -13.48 -2.83 -9.34
C GLU A 234 -12.39 -3.50 -10.19
N ILE A 235 -11.52 -4.32 -9.59
CA ILE A 235 -10.48 -5.07 -10.31
C ILE A 235 -11.10 -6.01 -11.35
N TRP A 236 -12.12 -6.78 -10.97
CA TRP A 236 -12.81 -7.70 -11.87
C TRP A 236 -13.43 -6.96 -13.07
N ASN A 237 -14.12 -5.86 -12.82
CA ASN A 237 -14.77 -5.06 -13.86
C ASN A 237 -13.73 -4.38 -14.77
N GLN A 238 -12.66 -3.81 -14.20
CA GLN A 238 -11.62 -3.12 -14.96
C GLN A 238 -10.79 -4.07 -15.84
N THR A 239 -10.61 -5.32 -15.39
CA THR A 239 -9.99 -6.39 -16.20
C THR A 239 -10.99 -7.11 -17.10
N LYS A 240 -12.29 -6.81 -17.01
CA LYS A 240 -13.35 -7.54 -17.74
C LYS A 240 -13.27 -9.05 -17.52
N GLY A 241 -12.87 -9.48 -16.32
CA GLY A 241 -12.67 -10.87 -15.95
C GLY A 241 -11.42 -11.55 -16.51
N SER A 242 -10.51 -10.82 -17.18
CA SER A 242 -9.27 -11.40 -17.75
C SER A 242 -8.13 -11.56 -16.75
N ILE A 243 -8.32 -11.20 -15.48
CA ILE A 243 -7.30 -11.39 -14.44
C ILE A 243 -6.99 -12.89 -14.26
N HIS A 244 -5.70 -13.22 -14.21
CA HIS A 244 -5.22 -14.58 -13.96
C HIS A 244 -4.64 -14.72 -12.55
N ALA A 245 -4.01 -13.66 -12.04
CA ALA A 245 -3.50 -13.66 -10.68
C ALA A 245 -3.60 -12.29 -9.98
N PHE A 246 -3.72 -12.36 -8.66
CA PHE A 246 -3.65 -11.21 -7.76
C PHE A 246 -2.53 -11.43 -6.73
N VAL A 247 -1.76 -10.39 -6.44
CA VAL A 247 -0.72 -10.44 -5.41
C VAL A 247 -0.66 -9.15 -4.62
N ALA A 248 -0.55 -9.27 -3.30
CA ALA A 248 -0.39 -8.14 -2.40
C ALA A 248 0.33 -8.56 -1.11
N ALA A 249 0.99 -7.60 -0.48
CA ALA A 249 1.49 -7.68 0.88
C ALA A 249 0.36 -7.45 1.88
N ALA A 250 0.61 -7.81 3.13
CA ALA A 250 -0.37 -7.69 4.20
C ALA A 250 0.23 -7.06 5.46
N GLY A 251 -0.45 -6.05 5.99
CA GLY A 251 -0.32 -5.62 7.38
C GLY A 251 -1.51 -6.15 8.19
N THR A 252 -2.64 -5.44 8.14
CA THR A 252 -3.91 -5.92 8.73
C THR A 252 -4.48 -7.14 7.99
N GLY A 253 -4.14 -7.33 6.72
CA GLY A 253 -4.65 -8.42 5.88
C GLY A 253 -5.97 -8.15 5.16
N GLY A 254 -6.66 -7.04 5.44
CA GLY A 254 -7.97 -6.77 4.84
C GLY A 254 -7.97 -6.66 3.32
N THR A 255 -6.96 -5.99 2.74
CA THR A 255 -6.83 -5.85 1.28
C THR A 255 -6.65 -7.19 0.57
N ILE A 256 -5.66 -7.98 0.99
CA ILE A 256 -5.41 -9.28 0.36
C ILE A 256 -6.59 -10.23 0.57
N ALA A 257 -7.20 -10.20 1.76
CA ALA A 257 -8.32 -11.07 2.08
C ALA A 257 -9.58 -10.73 1.29
N GLY A 258 -9.99 -9.46 1.28
CA GLY A 258 -11.21 -9.04 0.59
C GLY A 258 -11.14 -9.25 -0.91
N VAL A 259 -10.01 -8.86 -1.53
CA VAL A 259 -9.82 -9.03 -2.97
C VAL A 259 -9.74 -10.52 -3.35
N SER A 260 -8.96 -11.33 -2.61
CA SER A 260 -8.81 -12.76 -2.95
C SER A 260 -10.14 -13.52 -2.85
N ARG A 261 -10.91 -13.32 -1.77
CA ARG A 261 -12.24 -13.92 -1.61
C ARG A 261 -13.16 -13.59 -2.76
N PHE A 262 -13.31 -12.30 -3.07
CA PHE A 262 -14.18 -11.87 -4.15
C PHE A 262 -13.77 -12.48 -5.50
N LEU A 263 -12.47 -12.44 -5.84
CA LEU A 263 -11.99 -12.97 -7.10
C LEU A 263 -12.16 -14.50 -7.20
N LYS A 264 -11.90 -15.24 -6.13
CA LYS A 264 -12.07 -16.69 -6.07
C LYS A 264 -13.54 -17.13 -6.20
N GLU A 265 -14.47 -16.33 -5.68
CA GLU A 265 -15.90 -16.54 -5.89
C GLU A 265 -16.31 -16.31 -7.35
N LYS A 266 -15.71 -15.34 -8.04
CA LYS A 266 -15.96 -15.10 -9.47
C LYS A 266 -15.32 -16.16 -10.36
N ASN A 267 -14.09 -16.57 -10.05
CA ASN A 267 -13.38 -17.61 -10.78
C ASN A 267 -12.33 -18.27 -9.88
N LYS A 268 -12.59 -19.53 -9.48
CA LYS A 268 -11.70 -20.33 -8.62
C LYS A 268 -10.30 -20.57 -9.23
N CYS A 269 -10.16 -20.44 -10.55
CA CYS A 269 -8.88 -20.60 -11.24
C CYS A 269 -7.94 -19.41 -11.07
N ILE A 270 -8.44 -18.22 -10.68
CA ILE A 270 -7.59 -17.07 -10.38
C ILE A 270 -6.66 -17.41 -9.23
N LYS A 271 -5.38 -17.10 -9.38
CA LYS A 271 -4.37 -17.36 -8.35
C LYS A 271 -4.16 -16.15 -7.45
N CYS A 272 -4.12 -16.34 -6.14
CA CYS A 272 -3.91 -15.27 -5.17
C CYS A 272 -2.68 -15.54 -4.31
N PHE A 273 -1.74 -14.60 -4.28
CA PHE A 273 -0.47 -14.77 -3.59
C PHE A 273 -0.20 -13.66 -2.58
N LEU A 274 0.43 -14.02 -1.46
CA LEU A 274 1.04 -13.07 -0.54
C LEU A 274 2.47 -12.73 -1.00
N ILE A 275 2.88 -11.47 -0.89
CA ILE A 275 4.30 -11.07 -0.88
C ILE A 275 4.63 -10.50 0.50
N ASP A 276 5.55 -11.13 1.22
CA ASP A 276 5.81 -10.83 2.63
C ASP A 276 7.22 -10.22 2.82
N PRO A 277 7.36 -9.11 3.57
CA PRO A 277 8.65 -8.48 3.82
C PRO A 277 9.48 -9.24 4.88
N PRO A 278 10.76 -8.90 5.06
CA PRO A 278 11.57 -9.43 6.15
C PRO A 278 10.95 -9.16 7.53
N GLY A 279 11.17 -10.05 8.49
CA GLY A 279 10.65 -9.92 9.85
C GLY A 279 9.15 -10.24 10.03
N SER A 280 8.40 -10.49 8.94
CA SER A 280 7.00 -10.92 8.98
C SER A 280 6.84 -12.45 9.01
N GLY A 281 5.88 -12.93 9.82
CA GLY A 281 5.57 -14.35 9.99
C GLY A 281 4.55 -14.90 8.99
N LEU A 282 3.92 -14.03 8.20
CA LEU A 282 2.80 -14.41 7.34
C LEU A 282 3.21 -15.36 6.21
N PHE A 283 4.42 -15.25 5.65
CA PHE A 283 4.93 -16.16 4.63
C PHE A 283 4.92 -17.61 5.13
N ASN A 284 5.46 -17.84 6.32
CA ASN A 284 5.51 -19.18 6.91
C ASN A 284 4.11 -19.64 7.32
N LYS A 285 3.22 -18.72 7.71
CA LYS A 285 1.82 -19.08 7.97
C LYS A 285 1.11 -19.58 6.72
N VAL A 286 1.29 -18.91 5.58
CA VAL A 286 0.66 -19.31 4.32
C VAL A 286 1.28 -20.60 3.77
N THR A 287 2.60 -20.75 3.82
CA THR A 287 3.30 -21.88 3.18
C THR A 287 3.46 -23.12 4.05
N ARG A 288 3.42 -22.97 5.38
CA ARG A 288 3.73 -24.03 6.35
C ARG A 288 2.73 -24.14 7.49
N GLY A 289 1.74 -23.25 7.57
CA GLY A 289 0.72 -23.24 8.64
C GLY A 289 1.18 -22.65 9.98
N VAL A 290 2.46 -22.27 10.13
CA VAL A 290 3.07 -21.78 11.38
C VAL A 290 3.54 -20.32 11.28
N MET A 291 3.32 -19.53 12.33
CA MET A 291 3.85 -18.16 12.44
C MET A 291 5.23 -18.21 13.08
N TYR A 292 6.28 -17.96 12.30
CA TYR A 292 7.66 -17.89 12.78
C TYR A 292 8.51 -17.11 11.78
N THR A 293 9.53 -16.39 12.24
CA THR A 293 10.55 -15.77 11.38
C THR A 293 11.95 -16.12 11.91
N LYS A 294 12.98 -16.11 11.04
CA LYS A 294 14.35 -16.43 11.51
C LYS A 294 14.89 -15.31 12.42
N GLU A 295 14.34 -14.11 12.24
CA GLU A 295 14.62 -12.90 13.00
C GLU A 295 14.08 -13.01 14.44
N GLU A 296 13.11 -13.90 14.69
CA GLU A 296 12.59 -14.23 16.02
C GLU A 296 13.39 -15.34 16.74
N ALA A 297 14.44 -15.88 16.12
CA ALA A 297 15.30 -16.87 16.76
C ALA A 297 15.91 -16.31 18.06
N GLU A 298 16.00 -17.17 19.08
CA GLU A 298 16.61 -16.81 20.37
C GLU A 298 18.03 -16.26 20.16
N GLY A 299 18.35 -15.16 20.84
CA GLY A 299 19.62 -14.45 20.68
C GLY A 299 19.74 -13.52 19.45
N LYS A 300 18.77 -13.53 18.54
CA LYS A 300 18.72 -12.63 17.35
C LYS A 300 17.57 -11.63 17.36
N ARG A 301 16.68 -11.75 18.34
CA ARG A 301 15.50 -10.88 18.49
C ARG A 301 15.92 -9.43 18.72
N LEU A 302 15.63 -8.57 17.75
CA LEU A 302 15.89 -7.14 17.83
C LEU A 302 14.94 -6.47 18.84
N LYS A 303 15.41 -5.35 19.43
CA LYS A 303 14.60 -4.50 20.33
C LYS A 303 13.33 -4.01 19.61
N ASN A 304 13.46 -3.66 18.34
CA ASN A 304 12.35 -3.51 17.40
C ASN A 304 12.32 -4.73 16.48
N PRO A 305 11.41 -5.70 16.68
CA PRO A 305 11.40 -6.96 15.94
C PRO A 305 11.06 -6.83 14.44
N PHE A 306 10.88 -5.60 13.94
CA PHE A 306 10.48 -5.25 12.58
C PHE A 306 11.47 -4.26 11.95
N ASP A 307 12.75 -4.64 11.90
CA ASP A 307 13.80 -3.84 11.26
C ASP A 307 13.74 -3.98 9.73
N THR A 308 12.59 -3.60 9.16
CA THR A 308 12.39 -3.45 7.73
C THR A 308 12.12 -1.98 7.44
N ILE A 309 12.68 -1.48 6.34
CA ILE A 309 12.39 -0.12 5.86
C ILE A 309 11.05 -0.04 5.13
N THR A 310 10.40 -1.18 4.87
CA THR A 310 9.05 -1.22 4.30
C THR A 310 8.00 -0.92 5.37
N GLU A 311 7.14 0.05 5.11
CA GLU A 311 6.16 0.52 6.08
C GLU A 311 4.73 0.06 5.73
N GLY A 312 3.95 -0.27 6.76
CA GLY A 312 2.52 -0.59 6.63
C GLY A 312 2.20 -2.03 6.25
N ILE A 313 3.21 -2.90 6.13
CA ILE A 313 3.11 -4.32 5.82
C ILE A 313 4.03 -5.14 6.74
N GLY A 314 3.76 -6.44 6.86
CA GLY A 314 4.49 -7.35 7.73
C GLY A 314 3.95 -7.37 9.16
N ILE A 315 3.73 -8.57 9.72
CA ILE A 315 3.22 -8.74 11.08
C ILE A 315 3.49 -10.17 11.60
N ASN A 316 3.71 -10.30 12.91
CA ASN A 316 3.97 -11.60 13.57
C ASN A 316 2.77 -12.13 14.38
N ARG A 317 1.56 -11.77 13.96
CA ARG A 317 0.30 -12.37 14.44
C ARG A 317 -0.73 -12.47 13.33
N VAL A 318 -1.62 -13.45 13.42
CA VAL A 318 -2.74 -13.59 12.48
C VAL A 318 -3.90 -12.73 12.96
N THR A 319 -4.38 -11.84 12.09
CA THR A 319 -5.52 -10.94 12.38
C THR A 319 -6.82 -11.57 11.91
N LYS A 320 -7.97 -11.13 12.44
CA LYS A 320 -9.29 -11.54 11.92
C LYS A 320 -9.45 -11.28 10.43
N ASN A 321 -8.97 -10.13 9.95
CA ASN A 321 -9.02 -9.78 8.54
C ASN A 321 -8.19 -10.75 7.67
N PHE A 322 -6.96 -11.08 8.08
CA PHE A 322 -6.10 -11.99 7.31
C PHE A 322 -6.64 -13.43 7.28
N MET A 323 -7.31 -13.90 8.33
CA MET A 323 -7.95 -15.22 8.34
C MET A 323 -9.00 -15.39 7.24
N MET A 324 -9.54 -14.29 6.71
CA MET A 324 -10.48 -14.34 5.61
C MET A 324 -9.79 -14.52 4.26
N ALA A 325 -8.46 -14.52 4.14
CA ALA A 325 -7.81 -14.64 2.83
C ALA A 325 -7.90 -16.05 2.23
N GLU A 326 -8.03 -16.12 0.90
CA GLU A 326 -7.89 -17.36 0.12
C GLU A 326 -6.66 -17.28 -0.78
N LEU A 327 -5.58 -17.95 -0.38
CA LEU A 327 -4.27 -17.82 -1.03
C LEU A 327 -3.80 -19.17 -1.59
N ASP A 328 -3.23 -19.14 -2.79
CA ASP A 328 -2.59 -20.30 -3.44
C ASP A 328 -1.11 -20.44 -3.04
N GLY A 329 -0.52 -19.41 -2.42
CA GLY A 329 0.86 -19.44 -1.96
C GLY A 329 1.37 -18.08 -1.48
N ALA A 330 2.67 -18.01 -1.24
CA ALA A 330 3.34 -16.77 -0.85
C ALA A 330 4.76 -16.70 -1.43
N TYR A 331 5.27 -15.47 -1.54
CA TYR A 331 6.65 -15.12 -1.86
C TYR A 331 7.23 -14.28 -0.72
N ARG A 332 8.56 -14.29 -0.55
CA ARG A 332 9.28 -13.38 0.34
C ARG A 332 9.96 -12.31 -0.49
N GLY A 333 9.88 -11.04 -0.12
CA GLY A 333 10.73 -10.01 -0.70
C GLY A 333 11.72 -9.46 0.31
N THR A 334 12.76 -8.81 -0.17
CA THR A 334 13.75 -8.11 0.65
C THR A 334 13.57 -6.60 0.56
N ASP A 335 14.13 -5.89 1.55
CA ASP A 335 14.16 -4.43 1.54
C ASP A 335 14.92 -3.87 0.34
N GLN A 336 16.06 -4.48 -0.02
CA GLN A 336 16.81 -4.11 -1.21
C GLN A 336 15.95 -4.24 -2.47
N GLU A 337 15.23 -5.35 -2.63
CA GLU A 337 14.35 -5.55 -3.79
C GLU A 337 13.24 -4.50 -3.86
N ALA A 338 12.65 -4.10 -2.72
CA ALA A 338 11.67 -3.03 -2.70
C ALA A 338 12.28 -1.68 -3.09
N VAL A 339 13.47 -1.35 -2.59
CA VAL A 339 14.20 -0.12 -2.95
C VAL A 339 14.52 -0.10 -4.44
N GLU A 340 15.15 -1.15 -4.97
CA GLU A 340 15.51 -1.25 -6.39
C GLU A 340 14.26 -1.18 -7.28
N MET A 341 13.19 -1.89 -6.92
CA MET A 341 11.92 -1.85 -7.64
C MET A 341 11.34 -0.43 -7.68
N SER A 342 11.38 0.31 -6.57
CA SER A 342 10.87 1.69 -6.54
C SER A 342 11.66 2.61 -7.47
N ARG A 343 13.00 2.47 -7.53
CA ARG A 343 13.85 3.28 -8.40
C ARG A 343 13.68 2.89 -9.86
N PHE A 344 13.54 1.60 -10.14
CA PHE A 344 13.25 1.08 -11.47
C PHE A 344 11.92 1.65 -12.01
N LEU A 345 10.85 1.59 -11.22
CA LEU A 345 9.53 2.09 -11.63
C LEU A 345 9.50 3.61 -11.79
N LEU A 346 10.20 4.35 -10.93
CA LEU A 346 10.33 5.79 -11.07
C LEU A 346 11.06 6.17 -12.37
N ARG A 347 12.17 5.49 -12.68
CA ARG A 347 12.99 5.75 -13.87
C ARG A 347 12.27 5.37 -15.18
N ASN A 348 11.54 4.26 -15.19
CA ASN A 348 10.99 3.69 -16.43
C ASN A 348 9.52 4.01 -16.68
N ASP A 349 8.72 4.21 -15.62
CA ASP A 349 7.27 4.48 -15.75
C ASP A 349 6.86 5.85 -15.17
N GLY A 350 7.75 6.53 -14.44
CA GLY A 350 7.40 7.74 -13.69
C GLY A 350 6.52 7.48 -12.47
N LEU A 351 6.46 6.23 -12.00
CA LEU A 351 5.62 5.84 -10.86
C LEU A 351 6.34 6.13 -9.53
N PHE A 352 5.96 7.22 -8.87
CA PHE A 352 6.46 7.60 -7.54
C PHE A 352 5.62 7.01 -6.41
N ILE A 353 5.93 5.77 -6.02
CA ILE A 353 5.13 4.93 -5.12
C ILE A 353 5.83 4.64 -3.79
N GLY A 354 5.04 4.32 -2.76
CA GLY A 354 5.56 3.95 -1.44
C GLY A 354 6.17 2.56 -1.37
N SER A 355 6.80 2.26 -0.23
CA SER A 355 7.58 1.03 0.00
C SER A 355 6.77 -0.26 -0.15
N SER A 356 5.55 -0.31 0.41
CA SER A 356 4.65 -1.46 0.27
C SER A 356 4.18 -1.69 -1.18
N SER A 357 4.01 -0.61 -1.95
CA SER A 357 3.67 -0.68 -3.38
C SER A 357 4.84 -1.27 -4.20
N ALA A 358 6.07 -0.90 -3.86
CA ALA A 358 7.25 -1.47 -4.50
C ALA A 358 7.40 -2.97 -4.18
N MET A 359 7.20 -3.36 -2.92
CA MET A 359 7.16 -4.77 -2.51
C MET A 359 6.06 -5.55 -3.25
N ASN A 360 4.88 -4.97 -3.42
CA ASN A 360 3.79 -5.51 -4.23
C ASN A 360 4.21 -5.78 -5.68
N CYS A 361 4.91 -4.82 -6.31
CA CYS A 361 5.44 -4.99 -7.66
C CYS A 361 6.52 -6.08 -7.77
N VAL A 362 7.36 -6.25 -6.73
CA VAL A 362 8.29 -7.40 -6.64
C VAL A 362 7.50 -8.71 -6.67
N GLY A 363 6.43 -8.81 -5.87
CA GLY A 363 5.51 -9.94 -5.90
C GLY A 363 4.89 -10.18 -7.28
N ALA A 364 4.44 -9.12 -7.96
CA ALA A 364 3.83 -9.20 -9.29
C ALA A 364 4.79 -9.76 -10.34
N VAL A 365 6.06 -9.34 -10.34
CA VAL A 365 7.07 -9.89 -11.25
C VAL A 365 7.33 -11.37 -10.98
N ARG A 366 7.41 -11.79 -9.71
CA ARG A 366 7.61 -13.21 -9.37
C ARG A 366 6.42 -14.08 -9.82
N VAL A 367 5.20 -13.61 -9.59
CA VAL A 367 3.98 -14.29 -10.08
C VAL A 367 3.99 -14.37 -11.60
N ALA A 368 4.30 -13.27 -12.30
CA ALA A 368 4.38 -13.24 -13.76
C ALA A 368 5.41 -14.25 -14.29
N ARG A 369 6.61 -14.31 -13.69
CA ARG A 369 7.64 -15.30 -14.04
C ARG A 369 7.19 -16.74 -13.77
N SER A 370 6.45 -16.96 -12.69
CA SER A 370 5.94 -18.30 -12.34
C SER A 370 4.83 -18.78 -13.27
N LEU A 371 3.98 -17.88 -13.77
CA LEU A 371 2.89 -18.24 -14.69
C LEU A 371 3.34 -18.26 -16.15
N GLY A 372 4.38 -17.50 -16.50
CA GLY A 372 4.85 -17.33 -17.88
C GLY A 372 4.05 -16.28 -18.66
N PRO A 373 4.52 -15.91 -19.86
CA PRO A 373 3.96 -14.83 -20.66
C PRO A 373 2.48 -15.06 -21.04
N GLY A 374 1.77 -13.97 -21.35
CA GLY A 374 0.36 -13.99 -21.76
C GLY A 374 -0.66 -13.93 -20.63
N HIS A 375 -0.23 -13.94 -19.37
CA HIS A 375 -1.13 -13.82 -18.21
C HIS A 375 -1.32 -12.36 -17.78
N THR A 376 -2.45 -12.06 -17.15
CA THR A 376 -2.75 -10.76 -16.53
C THR A 376 -2.63 -10.87 -15.01
N ILE A 377 -1.76 -10.05 -14.42
CA ILE A 377 -1.48 -10.02 -12.98
C ILE A 377 -1.87 -8.64 -12.45
N VAL A 378 -2.65 -8.61 -11.38
CA VAL A 378 -3.01 -7.37 -10.69
C VAL A 378 -2.35 -7.30 -9.33
N THR A 379 -1.81 -6.13 -8.98
CA THR A 379 -1.34 -5.79 -7.64
C THR A 379 -1.87 -4.42 -7.20
N ILE A 380 -1.57 -4.01 -5.96
CA ILE A 380 -2.03 -2.77 -5.37
C ILE A 380 -0.88 -1.76 -5.25
N LEU A 381 -1.07 -0.55 -5.75
CA LEU A 381 -0.19 0.59 -5.50
C LEU A 381 -0.79 1.40 -4.33
N CYS A 382 -0.42 1.00 -3.12
CA CYS A 382 -1.05 1.37 -1.85
C CYS A 382 -1.06 2.86 -1.55
N ASP A 383 0.07 3.54 -1.74
CA ASP A 383 0.30 4.94 -1.39
C ASP A 383 1.46 5.55 -2.20
N SER A 384 1.59 6.87 -2.14
CA SER A 384 2.62 7.63 -2.87
C SER A 384 3.97 7.62 -2.13
N GLY A 385 5.06 7.70 -2.89
CA GLY A 385 6.41 7.88 -2.35
C GLY A 385 6.59 9.14 -1.51
N MET A 386 5.70 10.14 -1.64
CA MET A 386 5.71 11.37 -0.83
C MET A 386 5.66 11.10 0.67
N ARG A 387 5.06 9.98 1.09
CA ARG A 387 4.94 9.60 2.51
C ARG A 387 6.19 8.96 3.09
N HIS A 388 7.19 8.67 2.25
CA HIS A 388 8.36 7.86 2.60
C HIS A 388 9.68 8.62 2.34
N LEU A 389 9.63 9.95 2.28
CA LEU A 389 10.77 10.80 1.92
C LEU A 389 11.92 10.76 2.93
N SER A 390 11.62 10.67 4.23
CA SER A 390 12.64 10.71 5.28
C SER A 390 13.44 9.43 5.43
N LYS A 391 12.93 8.29 4.92
CA LYS A 391 13.56 6.96 5.02
C LYS A 391 13.73 6.27 3.67
N PHE A 392 12.66 5.71 3.11
CA PHE A 392 12.70 4.88 1.88
C PHE A 392 13.20 5.63 0.63
N PHE A 393 13.00 6.95 0.57
CA PHE A 393 13.54 7.82 -0.47
C PHE A 393 14.72 8.70 -0.03
N ASN A 394 15.25 8.48 1.17
CA ASN A 394 16.41 9.20 1.68
C ASN A 394 17.70 8.41 1.39
N ASN A 395 18.56 8.95 0.53
CA ASN A 395 19.80 8.29 0.13
C ASN A 395 20.77 8.05 1.29
N GLN A 396 20.86 8.99 2.23
CA GLN A 396 21.72 8.82 3.41
C GLN A 396 21.20 7.71 4.31
N TYR A 397 19.90 7.70 4.60
CA TYR A 397 19.27 6.65 5.39
C TYR A 397 19.48 5.27 4.75
N LEU A 398 19.29 5.15 3.43
CA LEU A 398 19.52 3.89 2.72
C LEU A 398 20.99 3.45 2.80
N ALA A 399 21.95 4.36 2.63
CA ALA A 399 23.37 4.04 2.72
C ALA A 399 23.76 3.55 4.12
N GLU A 400 23.24 4.17 5.17
CA GLU A 400 23.46 3.77 6.57
C GLU A 400 22.94 2.35 6.87
N HIS A 401 21.92 1.90 6.13
CA HIS A 401 21.34 0.55 6.27
C HIS A 401 21.85 -0.44 5.22
N GLY A 402 22.84 -0.06 4.40
CA GLY A 402 23.40 -0.91 3.35
C GLY A 402 22.43 -1.18 2.18
N LEU A 403 21.47 -0.29 1.95
CA LEU A 403 20.36 -0.43 1.00
C LEU A 403 20.48 0.53 -0.20
N THR A 404 21.69 0.95 -0.54
CA THR A 404 21.94 1.83 -1.67
C THR A 404 21.48 1.17 -2.98
N PRO A 405 20.58 1.78 -3.77
CA PRO A 405 20.15 1.24 -5.04
C PRO A 405 21.30 1.27 -6.06
N THR A 406 21.52 0.15 -6.74
CA THR A 406 22.58 -0.04 -7.74
C THR A 406 22.07 -0.62 -9.06
N ALA A 407 20.86 -1.18 -9.08
CA ALA A 407 20.35 -1.89 -10.25
C ALA A 407 19.94 -0.97 -11.41
N THR A 408 20.23 -1.44 -12.62
CA THR A 408 19.91 -0.76 -13.87
C THR A 408 18.68 -1.36 -14.56
N GLY A 409 18.36 -2.62 -14.29
CA GLY A 409 17.18 -3.34 -14.76
C GLY A 409 16.52 -4.16 -13.66
N LEU A 410 15.93 -5.30 -14.04
CA LEU A 410 15.29 -6.25 -13.12
C LEU A 410 16.20 -7.41 -12.68
N GLU A 411 17.52 -7.27 -12.88
CA GLU A 411 18.54 -8.24 -12.45
C GLU A 411 18.58 -8.44 -10.93
N PHE A 412 18.12 -7.45 -10.14
CA PHE A 412 18.02 -7.61 -8.68
C PHE A 412 16.98 -8.64 -8.23
N LEU A 413 16.15 -9.14 -9.16
CA LEU A 413 15.15 -10.19 -8.92
C LEU A 413 15.59 -11.58 -9.41
N SER A 414 16.82 -11.74 -9.90
CA SER A 414 17.31 -13.00 -10.50
C SER A 414 17.38 -14.16 -9.52
#